data_AF-A0A8S2GG25-F1
#
_entry.id   AF-A0A8S2GG25-F1
#
_cell.length_a   1.000
_cell.length_b   1.000
_cell.length_c   1.000
_cell.angle_alpha   90.00
_cell.angle_beta   90.00
_cell.angle_gamma   90.00
#
_symmetry.space_group_name_H-M   'P 1'
#
loop_
_entity.id
_entity.type
_entity.pdbx_description
1 polymer ?
#
loop_
_entity_poly.entity_id
_entity_poly.type
_entity_poly.pdbx_seq_one_letter_code
_entity_poly.pdbx_strand_id
1 'polypeptide(L)'
;MLMPKKHRTLIYEYLMREGVIVAEKEFGLDKHPAIAVPNIHVIKSLQSLKSRNLVKEQFAWRHYYWYLTNEGTNYLREYLNLPPEIVPATLKRPTRPDTKQAKRGYISIFLYTFFLRYIAQLDPTRSQSPQGDQGRQEYRRVDRGGYDKQGEVGAGSSRPEYRGGFGRSRPRNDDNDRNHIMVSKLKPLNKGRILKKRTKKFVRHQSDRYIRLRPNWRKPRGIDNRVRRRFKGVYLMPSIGYGSDKRTRHMRPDGFRPFLVHNVKELEMLLMQNRKFAAEIGHTVSGPNRKKIVERAQQLAIKVTNPNARLRAEEKE
;
A
#
# COMPACT_ATOMS: atom_id res chain seq x y z
N MET A 1 -51.23 11.80 1.19
CA MET A 1 -51.09 13.25 0.94
C MET A 1 -52.15 13.65 -0.07
N LEU A 2 -52.97 14.65 0.24
CA LEU A 2 -53.88 15.23 -0.73
C LEU A 2 -53.06 16.04 -1.74
N MET A 3 -53.10 15.66 -3.01
CA MET A 3 -52.33 16.30 -4.08
C MET A 3 -53.09 16.17 -5.42
N PRO A 4 -53.16 17.24 -6.23
CA PRO A 4 -53.74 17.18 -7.57
C PRO A 4 -53.10 16.07 -8.42
N LYS A 5 -53.92 15.35 -9.20
CA LYS A 5 -53.45 14.27 -10.08
C LYS A 5 -52.39 14.79 -11.07
N LYS A 6 -52.58 15.99 -11.62
CA LYS A 6 -51.65 16.65 -12.54
C LYS A 6 -50.22 16.75 -11.97
N HIS A 7 -50.08 17.21 -10.72
CA HIS A 7 -48.76 17.33 -10.07
C HIS A 7 -48.10 15.97 -9.87
N ARG A 8 -48.88 14.96 -9.49
CA ARG A 8 -48.39 13.61 -9.26
C ARG A 8 -47.89 12.96 -10.55
N THR A 9 -48.66 13.09 -11.62
CA THR A 9 -48.27 12.61 -12.95
C THR A 9 -46.97 13.27 -13.41
N LEU A 10 -46.84 14.60 -13.30
CA LEU A 10 -45.61 15.32 -13.67
C LEU A 10 -44.37 14.85 -12.88
N ILE A 11 -44.51 14.61 -11.57
CA ILE A 11 -43.41 14.10 -10.73
C ILE A 11 -42.97 12.71 -11.20
N TYR A 12 -43.94 11.84 -11.52
CA TYR A 12 -43.67 10.47 -11.96
C TYR A 12 -43.07 10.42 -13.36
N GLU A 13 -43.54 11.26 -14.28
CA GLU A 13 -42.97 11.43 -15.61
C GLU A 13 -41.51 11.89 -15.52
N TYR A 14 -41.22 12.89 -14.69
CA TYR A 14 -39.86 13.36 -14.46
C TYR A 14 -38.97 12.25 -13.87
N LEU A 15 -39.46 11.53 -12.87
CA LEU A 15 -38.73 10.43 -12.24
C LEU A 15 -38.44 9.29 -13.22
N MET A 16 -39.38 8.99 -14.13
CA MET A 16 -39.22 7.97 -15.17
C MET A 16 -38.24 8.41 -16.27
N ARG A 17 -38.18 9.72 -16.58
CA ARG A 17 -37.23 10.26 -17.56
C ARG A 17 -35.79 10.27 -17.03
N GLU A 18 -35.58 10.86 -15.87
CA GLU A 18 -34.23 11.06 -15.31
C GLU A 18 -33.74 9.85 -14.52
N GLY A 19 -34.62 9.12 -13.84
CA GLY A 19 -34.28 8.03 -12.90
C GLY A 19 -33.79 8.51 -11.53
N VAL A 20 -33.61 9.82 -11.34
CA VAL A 20 -33.18 10.45 -10.09
C VAL A 20 -33.91 11.78 -9.88
N ILE A 21 -34.31 12.05 -8.64
CA ILE A 21 -34.80 13.38 -8.22
C ILE A 21 -33.98 13.85 -7.02
N VAL A 22 -33.65 15.15 -7.01
CA VAL A 22 -32.99 15.81 -5.88
C VAL A 22 -33.84 16.99 -5.44
N ALA A 23 -34.27 17.01 -4.18
CA ALA A 23 -34.99 18.14 -3.60
C ALA A 23 -34.33 18.61 -2.31
N GLU A 24 -34.29 19.92 -2.09
CA GLU A 24 -33.93 20.50 -0.81
C GLU A 24 -35.04 20.28 0.22
N LYS A 25 -34.68 20.03 1.49
CA LYS A 25 -35.60 19.93 2.64
C LYS A 25 -36.07 21.33 3.04
N GLU A 26 -36.82 21.94 2.14
CA GLU A 26 -37.50 23.22 2.32
C GLU A 26 -38.94 23.08 1.84
N PHE A 27 -39.88 23.03 2.78
CA PHE A 27 -41.28 22.73 2.47
C PHE A 27 -42.05 23.95 1.95
N GLY A 28 -41.55 25.17 2.18
CA GLY A 28 -42.19 26.43 1.77
C GLY A 28 -41.80 26.91 0.37
N LEU A 29 -41.00 26.15 -0.37
CA LEU A 29 -40.59 26.53 -1.72
C LEU A 29 -41.75 26.32 -2.71
N ASP A 30 -42.25 27.42 -3.28
CA ASP A 30 -43.41 27.45 -4.19
C ASP A 30 -43.25 26.58 -5.43
N LYS A 31 -42.02 26.47 -5.97
CA LYS A 31 -41.70 25.64 -7.14
C LYS A 31 -40.33 24.98 -6.98
N HIS A 32 -40.24 23.70 -7.29
CA HIS A 32 -38.97 22.99 -7.36
C HIS A 32 -38.14 23.48 -8.57
N PRO A 33 -36.79 23.58 -8.48
CA PRO A 33 -35.95 24.07 -9.59
C PRO A 33 -36.10 23.28 -10.91
N ALA A 34 -36.17 21.95 -10.86
CA ALA A 34 -36.33 21.10 -12.05
C ALA A 34 -37.77 20.82 -12.49
N ILE A 35 -38.77 21.01 -11.62
CA ILE A 35 -40.17 20.62 -11.86
C ILE A 35 -41.06 21.79 -11.46
N ALA A 36 -41.96 22.23 -12.34
CA ALA A 36 -42.91 23.32 -12.07
C ALA A 36 -44.05 22.92 -11.10
N VAL A 37 -43.72 22.25 -9.99
CA VAL A 37 -44.62 21.77 -8.95
C VAL A 37 -44.08 22.23 -7.59
N PRO A 38 -44.94 22.55 -6.61
CA PRO A 38 -44.52 22.89 -5.26
C PRO A 38 -43.62 21.82 -4.63
N ASN A 39 -42.55 22.26 -3.96
CA ASN A 39 -41.52 21.34 -3.47
C ASN A 39 -42.06 20.34 -2.43
N ILE A 40 -43.02 20.76 -1.61
CA ILE A 40 -43.72 19.88 -0.66
C ILE A 40 -44.38 18.68 -1.35
N HIS A 41 -44.94 18.86 -2.53
CA HIS A 41 -45.56 17.77 -3.29
C HIS A 41 -44.50 16.77 -3.76
N VAL A 42 -43.34 17.25 -4.22
CA VAL A 42 -42.21 16.40 -4.62
C VAL A 42 -41.71 15.57 -3.44
N ILE A 43 -41.45 16.22 -2.30
CA ILE A 43 -40.93 15.52 -1.10
C ILE A 43 -41.93 14.47 -0.60
N LYS A 44 -43.21 14.80 -0.50
CA LYS A 44 -44.22 13.88 0.06
C LYS A 44 -44.58 12.74 -0.88
N SER A 45 -44.56 12.96 -2.19
CA SER A 45 -44.75 11.88 -3.16
C SER A 45 -43.58 10.90 -3.15
N LEU A 46 -42.34 11.38 -3.11
CA LEU A 46 -41.14 10.53 -3.05
C LEU A 46 -40.98 9.81 -1.71
N GLN A 47 -41.38 10.44 -0.61
CA GLN A 47 -41.49 9.79 0.69
C GLN A 47 -42.49 8.61 0.65
N SER A 48 -43.61 8.75 -0.06
CA SER A 48 -44.59 7.68 -0.27
C SER A 48 -44.10 6.55 -1.18
N LEU A 49 -43.25 6.85 -2.17
CA LEU A 49 -42.65 5.81 -3.02
C LEU A 49 -41.54 5.06 -2.28
N LYS A 50 -40.76 5.76 -1.46
CA LYS A 50 -39.75 5.17 -0.58
C LYS A 50 -40.36 4.16 0.40
N SER A 51 -41.49 4.48 1.03
CA SER A 51 -42.12 3.58 2.00
C SER A 51 -42.58 2.26 1.38
N ARG A 52 -42.70 2.21 0.04
CA ARG A 52 -43.04 1.01 -0.74
C ARG A 52 -41.82 0.37 -1.42
N ASN A 53 -40.60 0.80 -1.08
CA ASN A 53 -39.33 0.34 -1.67
C ASN A 53 -39.17 0.57 -3.19
N LEU A 54 -40.01 1.42 -3.79
CA LEU A 54 -39.95 1.76 -5.21
C LEU A 54 -38.82 2.76 -5.52
N VAL A 55 -38.32 3.44 -4.50
CA VAL A 55 -37.27 4.46 -4.62
C VAL A 55 -36.33 4.32 -3.42
N LYS A 56 -35.03 4.42 -3.67
CA LYS A 56 -34.00 4.49 -2.64
C LYS A 56 -33.71 5.94 -2.29
N GLU A 57 -33.83 6.29 -1.02
CA GLU A 57 -33.50 7.63 -0.52
C GLU A 57 -32.11 7.64 0.13
N GLN A 58 -31.33 8.69 -0.17
CA GLN A 58 -30.13 9.09 0.55
C GLN A 58 -30.30 10.55 0.97
N PHE A 59 -30.24 10.84 2.27
CA PHE A 59 -30.35 12.20 2.78
C PHE A 59 -28.97 12.74 3.18
N ALA A 60 -28.54 13.84 2.56
CA ALA A 60 -27.25 14.47 2.84
C ALA A 60 -27.33 15.99 2.63
N TRP A 61 -26.70 16.76 3.52
CA TRP A 61 -26.60 18.23 3.38
C TRP A 61 -27.94 18.95 3.18
N ARG A 62 -28.98 18.57 3.93
CA ARG A 62 -30.36 19.08 3.76
C ARG A 62 -31.00 18.78 2.39
N HIS A 63 -30.38 17.96 1.54
CA HIS A 63 -30.97 17.49 0.30
C HIS A 63 -31.38 16.02 0.40
N TYR A 64 -32.54 15.73 -0.17
CA TYR A 64 -32.99 14.37 -0.45
C TYR A 64 -32.52 13.97 -1.84
N TYR A 65 -31.83 12.85 -1.93
CA TYR A 65 -31.44 12.21 -3.18
C TYR A 65 -32.23 10.92 -3.32
N TRP A 66 -33.10 10.85 -4.33
CA TRP A 66 -33.93 9.69 -4.59
C TRP A 66 -33.49 9.01 -5.88
N TYR A 67 -33.23 7.71 -5.80
CA TYR A 67 -32.83 6.87 -6.92
C TYR A 67 -33.94 5.85 -7.21
N LEU A 68 -34.41 5.80 -8.45
CA LEU A 68 -35.43 4.84 -8.86
C LEU A 68 -34.88 3.41 -8.83
N THR A 69 -35.63 2.46 -8.26
CA THR A 69 -35.27 1.03 -8.27
C THR A 69 -35.89 0.31 -9.47
N ASN A 70 -35.46 -0.92 -9.75
CA ASN A 70 -36.02 -1.72 -10.83
C ASN A 70 -37.53 -2.00 -10.62
N GLU A 71 -37.94 -2.28 -9.38
CA GLU A 71 -39.34 -2.46 -9.00
C GLU A 71 -40.14 -1.16 -9.17
N GLY A 72 -39.57 -0.03 -8.75
CA GLY A 72 -40.15 1.29 -8.97
C GLY A 72 -40.36 1.62 -10.43
N THR A 73 -39.43 1.20 -11.29
CA THR A 73 -39.54 1.39 -12.75
C THR A 73 -40.76 0.66 -13.31
N ASN A 74 -41.01 -0.58 -12.87
CA ASN A 74 -42.17 -1.35 -13.30
C ASN A 74 -43.49 -0.72 -12.79
N TYR A 75 -43.51 -0.29 -11.52
CA TYR A 75 -44.68 0.40 -10.96
C TYR A 75 -45.03 1.69 -11.72
N LEU A 76 -44.02 2.50 -12.08
CA LEU A 76 -44.25 3.74 -12.82
C LEU A 76 -44.71 3.48 -14.26
N ARG A 77 -44.27 2.39 -14.90
CA ARG A 77 -44.74 1.97 -16.22
C ARG A 77 -46.22 1.62 -16.21
N GLU A 78 -46.65 0.85 -15.22
CA GLU A 78 -48.06 0.50 -15.04
C GLU A 78 -48.90 1.75 -14.73
N TYR A 79 -48.44 2.62 -13.83
CA TYR A 79 -49.18 3.81 -13.44
C TYR A 79 -49.37 4.81 -14.58
N LEU A 80 -48.32 5.03 -15.37
CA LEU A 80 -48.33 5.99 -16.47
C LEU A 80 -48.78 5.37 -17.80
N ASN A 81 -48.94 4.04 -17.87
CA ASN A 81 -49.25 3.26 -19.08
C ASN A 81 -48.19 3.43 -20.19
N LEU A 82 -46.91 3.34 -19.84
CA LEU A 82 -45.80 3.42 -20.81
C LEU A 82 -45.34 2.02 -21.26
N PRO A 83 -44.90 1.87 -22.53
CA PRO A 83 -44.30 0.61 -23.01
C PRO A 83 -42.97 0.28 -22.29
N PRO A 84 -42.59 -1.01 -22.20
CA PRO A 84 -41.41 -1.47 -21.45
C PRO A 84 -40.06 -1.04 -22.06
N GLU A 85 -40.05 -0.50 -23.27
CA GLU A 85 -38.86 0.02 -23.96
C GLU A 85 -38.33 1.32 -23.33
N ILE A 86 -39.20 2.11 -22.70
CA ILE A 86 -38.79 3.37 -22.09
C ILE A 86 -38.10 3.05 -20.77
N VAL A 87 -36.81 3.40 -20.71
CA VAL A 87 -35.92 3.19 -19.57
C VAL A 87 -35.38 4.56 -19.12
N PRO A 88 -35.25 4.82 -17.80
CA PRO A 88 -34.69 6.08 -17.30
C PRO A 88 -33.26 6.35 -17.78
N ALA A 89 -32.88 7.62 -17.83
CA ALA A 89 -31.56 8.07 -18.28
C ALA A 89 -30.39 7.42 -17.52
N THR A 90 -30.56 7.10 -16.24
CA THR A 90 -29.54 6.38 -15.44
C THR A 90 -29.13 5.01 -15.98
N LEU A 91 -30.03 4.32 -16.68
CA LEU A 91 -29.81 2.99 -17.23
C LEU A 91 -29.40 3.04 -18.72
N LYS A 92 -29.54 4.19 -19.38
CA LYS A 92 -29.06 4.38 -20.76
C LYS A 92 -27.54 4.42 -20.76
N ARG A 93 -26.91 3.56 -21.55
CA ARG A 93 -25.45 3.56 -21.70
C ARG A 93 -25.03 4.86 -22.41
N PRO A 94 -24.08 5.65 -21.86
CA PRO A 94 -23.58 6.81 -22.56
C PRO A 94 -22.88 6.36 -23.85
N THR A 95 -23.29 6.93 -24.99
CA THR A 95 -22.59 6.75 -26.26
C THR A 95 -21.22 7.39 -26.12
N ARG A 96 -20.17 6.56 -26.11
CA ARG A 96 -18.80 7.09 -26.19
C ARG A 96 -18.66 7.72 -27.57
N PRO A 97 -18.23 8.99 -27.70
CA PRO A 97 -17.85 9.51 -29.00
C PRO A 97 -16.76 8.59 -29.54
N ASP A 98 -16.94 8.11 -30.77
CA ASP A 98 -15.89 7.37 -31.47
C ASP A 98 -14.65 8.26 -31.48
N THR A 99 -13.66 7.87 -30.67
CA THR A 99 -12.33 8.40 -30.82
C THR A 99 -11.89 7.88 -32.17
N LYS A 100 -12.05 8.72 -33.21
CA LYS A 100 -11.41 8.51 -34.51
C LYS A 100 -9.98 8.13 -34.17
N GLN A 101 -9.68 6.86 -34.38
CA GLN A 101 -8.38 6.28 -34.19
C GLN A 101 -7.43 7.19 -34.95
N ALA A 102 -6.62 7.97 -34.23
CA ALA A 102 -5.65 8.84 -34.85
C ALA A 102 -4.77 7.91 -35.66
N LYS A 103 -4.97 7.92 -36.99
CA LYS A 103 -4.15 7.17 -37.93
C LYS A 103 -2.73 7.58 -37.58
N ARG A 104 -1.90 6.62 -37.17
CA ARG A 104 -0.45 6.78 -37.12
C ARG A 104 -0.02 7.08 -38.55
N GLY A 105 -0.08 8.36 -38.91
CA GLY A 105 0.42 8.87 -40.17
C GLY A 105 1.92 8.73 -40.16
N TYR A 106 2.43 7.97 -41.12
CA TYR A 106 3.80 8.02 -41.56
C TYR A 106 4.22 9.50 -41.68
N ILE A 107 5.09 9.96 -40.79
CA ILE A 107 5.77 11.23 -40.98
C ILE A 107 6.79 10.98 -42.09
N SER A 108 6.46 11.52 -43.26
CA SER A 108 7.23 11.46 -44.49
C SER A 108 8.67 11.92 -44.29
N ILE A 109 9.58 11.17 -44.89
CA ILE A 109 11.03 11.37 -45.07
C ILE A 109 11.45 12.72 -45.70
N PHE A 110 10.53 13.67 -45.91
CA PHE A 110 10.79 14.94 -46.60
C PHE A 110 11.29 16.10 -45.71
N LEU A 111 11.10 16.05 -44.38
CA LEU A 111 11.63 17.09 -43.48
C LEU A 111 13.05 16.81 -42.97
N TYR A 112 13.51 15.57 -43.08
CA TYR A 112 14.86 15.18 -42.62
C TYR A 112 15.94 15.48 -43.67
N THR A 113 15.58 15.52 -44.95
CA THR A 113 16.51 15.85 -46.05
C THR A 113 16.71 17.35 -46.25
N PHE A 114 15.82 18.21 -45.73
CA PHE A 114 15.99 19.66 -45.80
C PHE A 114 16.82 20.20 -44.61
N PHE A 115 16.63 19.65 -43.41
CA PHE A 115 17.39 20.07 -42.22
C PHE A 115 18.86 19.65 -42.27
N LEU A 116 19.19 18.50 -42.86
CA LEU A 116 20.57 18.04 -43.03
C LEU A 116 21.33 18.71 -44.18
N ARG A 117 20.64 19.38 -45.12
CA ARG A 117 21.28 20.13 -46.21
C ARG A 117 21.69 21.55 -45.80
N TYR A 118 21.06 22.10 -44.74
CA TYR A 118 21.36 23.43 -44.23
C TYR A 118 22.65 23.48 -43.38
N ILE A 119 23.02 22.38 -42.71
CA ILE A 119 24.22 22.33 -41.84
C ILE A 119 25.53 22.11 -42.64
N ALA A 120 25.46 21.72 -43.91
CA ALA A 120 26.64 21.37 -44.72
C ALA A 120 27.22 22.52 -45.58
N GLN A 121 26.71 23.75 -45.47
CA GLN A 121 27.09 24.87 -46.36
C GLN A 121 27.60 26.12 -45.60
N LEU A 122 28.32 25.97 -44.48
CA LEU A 122 29.16 27.06 -43.93
C LEU A 122 30.40 26.46 -43.26
N ASP A 123 31.48 26.43 -44.03
CA ASP A 123 32.87 26.15 -43.60
C ASP A 123 33.56 27.52 -43.31
N PRO A 124 34.86 27.63 -43.00
CA PRO A 124 35.62 27.16 -41.85
C PRO A 124 36.49 28.30 -41.25
N THR A 125 36.56 28.50 -39.92
CA THR A 125 37.75 29.05 -39.21
C THR A 125 37.46 29.29 -37.72
N ARG A 126 38.31 28.72 -36.85
CA ARG A 126 38.83 29.27 -35.56
C ARG A 126 37.75 29.73 -34.53
N SER A 127 37.67 29.30 -33.27
CA SER A 127 38.69 28.93 -32.27
C SER A 127 37.97 28.51 -30.98
N GLN A 128 38.63 27.62 -30.22
CA GLN A 128 38.53 27.41 -28.76
C GLN A 128 37.14 27.12 -28.15
N SER A 129 37.00 25.90 -27.63
CA SER A 129 36.07 25.60 -26.54
C SER A 129 36.77 24.73 -25.49
N PRO A 130 36.48 24.92 -24.19
CA PRO A 130 37.41 24.61 -23.12
C PRO A 130 37.39 23.14 -22.72
N GLN A 131 38.57 22.63 -22.38
CA GLN A 131 38.80 21.38 -21.66
C GLN A 131 38.13 21.39 -20.29
N GLY A 132 37.51 20.25 -19.93
CA GLY A 132 37.26 19.90 -18.54
C GLY A 132 36.02 19.06 -18.31
N ASP A 133 36.16 17.73 -18.32
CA ASP A 133 35.79 16.86 -17.19
C ASP A 133 36.00 15.37 -17.57
N GLN A 134 37.27 14.97 -17.69
CA GLN A 134 37.66 13.56 -17.77
C GLN A 134 37.85 12.94 -16.36
N GLY A 135 37.39 13.60 -15.28
CA GLY A 135 37.63 13.17 -13.91
C GLY A 135 36.65 12.15 -13.33
N ARG A 136 35.58 11.77 -14.06
CA ARG A 136 34.47 10.99 -13.47
C ARG A 136 34.39 9.52 -13.89
N GLN A 137 35.20 9.09 -14.85
CA GLN A 137 35.17 7.70 -15.37
C GLN A 137 36.34 6.84 -14.90
N GLU A 138 37.37 7.43 -14.27
CA GLU A 138 38.59 6.72 -13.86
C GLU A 138 38.44 5.99 -12.51
N TYR A 139 37.52 6.42 -11.63
CA TYR A 139 37.33 5.79 -10.32
C TYR A 139 36.53 4.47 -10.32
N ARG A 140 36.11 3.96 -11.48
CA ARG A 140 35.22 2.79 -11.58
C ARG A 140 35.90 1.50 -12.05
N ARG A 141 37.21 1.48 -12.28
CA ARG A 141 37.93 0.30 -12.79
C ARG A 141 39.21 -0.05 -12.03
N VAL A 142 39.12 -0.34 -10.74
CA VAL A 142 39.99 -1.27 -9.99
C VAL A 142 39.14 -1.68 -8.78
N ASP A 143 38.66 -2.90 -8.57
CA ASP A 143 39.42 -4.08 -8.20
C ASP A 143 38.49 -5.32 -8.20
N ARG A 144 38.79 -6.30 -9.03
CA ARG A 144 38.34 -7.70 -8.95
C ARG A 144 39.46 -8.55 -9.56
N GLY A 145 40.40 -8.98 -8.74
CA GLY A 145 41.40 -9.96 -9.15
C GLY A 145 42.28 -10.31 -7.97
N GLY A 146 41.97 -11.42 -7.31
CA GLY A 146 42.80 -11.96 -6.23
C GLY A 146 44.18 -12.36 -6.74
N TYR A 147 45.20 -12.10 -5.93
CA TYR A 147 46.45 -12.82 -5.92
C TYR A 147 46.91 -12.98 -4.47
N ASP A 148 47.12 -14.24 -4.11
CA ASP A 148 47.78 -14.67 -2.89
C ASP A 148 49.26 -14.23 -2.96
N LYS A 149 49.73 -13.49 -1.97
CA LYS A 149 51.16 -13.23 -1.77
C LYS A 149 51.63 -14.01 -0.56
N GLN A 150 52.18 -15.20 -0.83
CA GLN A 150 53.22 -15.78 0.01
C GLN A 150 54.47 -14.90 -0.09
N GLY A 151 55.03 -14.51 1.04
CA GLY A 151 56.32 -13.86 1.14
C GLY A 151 57.18 -14.65 2.11
N GLU A 152 58.26 -15.22 1.60
CA GLU A 152 59.29 -15.94 2.35
C GLU A 152 60.16 -14.98 3.19
N VAL A 153 60.22 -15.33 4.48
CA VAL A 153 61.28 -15.28 5.50
C VAL A 153 62.57 -14.45 5.36
N GLY A 154 62.88 -13.79 6.48
CA GLY A 154 64.22 -13.62 7.08
C GLY A 154 64.38 -12.23 7.72
N ALA A 155 64.90 -12.02 8.93
CA ALA A 155 65.22 -12.83 10.11
C ALA A 155 65.28 -11.82 11.28
N GLY A 156 64.74 -12.14 12.45
CA GLY A 156 64.77 -11.19 13.58
C GLY A 156 63.76 -11.47 14.69
N SER A 157 64.04 -12.55 15.43
CA SER A 157 63.78 -12.74 16.86
C SER A 157 62.37 -12.48 17.43
N SER A 158 61.83 -13.56 18.02
CA SER A 158 60.72 -13.65 18.98
C SER A 158 59.30 -13.42 18.44
N ARG A 159 58.76 -14.47 17.83
CA ARG A 159 57.32 -14.67 17.61
C ARG A 159 56.63 -14.83 18.98
N PRO A 160 55.76 -13.93 19.43
CA PRO A 160 55.02 -14.15 20.67
C PRO A 160 54.04 -15.31 20.44
N GLU A 161 54.37 -16.47 21.00
CA GLU A 161 53.42 -17.55 21.15
C GLU A 161 52.32 -17.07 22.09
N TYR A 162 51.10 -16.93 21.55
CA TYR A 162 49.91 -16.84 22.37
C TYR A 162 49.73 -18.19 23.07
N ARG A 163 50.35 -18.33 24.25
CA ARG A 163 50.03 -19.40 25.20
C ARG A 163 48.57 -19.23 25.57
N GLY A 164 47.76 -20.20 25.14
CA GLY A 164 46.36 -20.29 25.45
C GLY A 164 46.12 -20.02 26.94
N GLY A 165 45.33 -18.97 27.20
CA GLY A 165 44.88 -18.64 28.53
C GLY A 165 44.17 -19.84 29.16
N PHE A 166 44.59 -20.12 30.39
CA PHE A 166 43.98 -21.08 31.29
C PHE A 166 42.47 -20.84 31.41
N GLY A 167 41.70 -21.91 31.30
CA GLY A 167 40.40 -22.01 31.97
C GLY A 167 39.22 -21.32 31.30
N ARG A 168 38.78 -21.85 30.15
CA ARG A 168 37.35 -22.16 29.94
C ARG A 168 37.28 -23.47 29.19
N SER A 169 37.05 -24.55 29.92
CA SER A 169 36.70 -25.86 29.37
C SER A 169 35.74 -25.66 28.20
N ARG A 170 36.09 -26.15 27.01
CA ARG A 170 35.08 -26.43 25.98
C ARG A 170 34.00 -27.26 26.68
N PRO A 171 32.72 -26.87 26.66
CA PRO A 171 31.69 -27.72 27.23
C PRO A 171 31.82 -29.09 26.55
N ARG A 172 31.78 -30.15 27.37
CA ARG A 172 31.66 -31.52 26.87
C ARG A 172 30.48 -31.54 25.90
N ASN A 173 30.68 -32.17 24.75
CA ASN A 173 29.61 -32.46 23.81
C ASN A 173 28.62 -33.42 24.51
N ASP A 174 27.71 -32.87 25.30
CA ASP A 174 26.54 -33.59 25.76
C ASP A 174 25.63 -33.79 24.54
N ASP A 175 25.02 -34.97 24.39
CA ASP A 175 24.17 -35.34 23.25
C ASP A 175 22.99 -34.38 22.99
N ASN A 176 22.75 -33.41 23.88
CA ASN A 176 21.84 -32.26 23.70
C ASN A 176 22.30 -31.24 22.63
N ASP A 177 23.57 -31.20 22.24
CA ASP A 177 24.04 -30.31 21.18
C ASP A 177 23.56 -30.73 19.80
N ARG A 178 23.22 -32.01 19.58
CA ARG A 178 22.68 -32.47 18.29
C ARG A 178 21.38 -31.76 17.93
N ASN A 179 20.50 -31.51 18.90
CA ASN A 179 19.26 -30.78 18.68
C ASN A 179 19.48 -29.25 18.56
N HIS A 180 20.48 -28.70 19.26
CA HIS A 180 20.86 -27.29 19.15
C HIS A 180 21.50 -26.95 17.77
N ILE A 181 22.28 -27.89 17.24
CA ILE A 181 22.94 -27.80 15.92
C ILE A 181 21.94 -27.97 14.76
N MET A 182 20.83 -28.69 14.94
CA MET A 182 19.79 -28.87 13.91
C MET A 182 18.93 -27.61 13.68
N VAL A 183 18.59 -26.86 14.74
CA VAL A 183 17.72 -25.66 14.65
C VAL A 183 18.47 -24.44 14.10
N SER A 184 19.78 -24.35 14.35
CA SER A 184 20.64 -23.24 13.92
C SER A 184 20.95 -23.25 12.40
N LYS A 185 20.70 -24.35 11.69
CA LYS A 185 20.94 -24.49 10.24
C LYS A 185 19.68 -24.39 9.36
N LEU A 186 18.52 -24.02 9.88
CA LEU A 186 17.33 -23.81 9.06
C LEU A 186 17.51 -22.62 8.11
N LYS A 187 17.80 -22.92 6.84
CA LYS A 187 17.96 -21.92 5.77
C LYS A 187 16.59 -21.55 5.18
N PRO A 188 16.26 -20.25 5.10
CA PRO A 188 15.03 -19.81 4.46
C PRO A 188 15.03 -20.18 2.98
N LEU A 189 13.86 -20.39 2.42
CA LEU A 189 13.72 -20.70 0.99
C LEU A 189 14.19 -19.54 0.11
N ASN A 190 13.82 -18.31 0.48
CA ASN A 190 14.13 -17.09 -0.27
C ASN A 190 14.80 -16.06 0.64
N LYS A 191 16.13 -15.92 0.56
CA LYS A 191 16.88 -14.86 1.26
C LYS A 191 17.14 -13.68 0.30
N GLY A 192 16.07 -12.97 -0.07
CA GLY A 192 16.19 -11.78 -0.90
C GLY A 192 16.80 -10.61 -0.12
N ARG A 193 17.66 -9.80 -0.74
CA ARG A 193 18.21 -8.57 -0.12
C ARG A 193 17.09 -7.56 0.13
N ILE A 194 16.85 -7.22 1.39
CA ILE A 194 15.81 -6.24 1.76
C ILE A 194 16.32 -4.83 1.47
N LEU A 195 15.80 -4.21 0.40
CA LEU A 195 16.05 -2.80 0.10
C LEU A 195 15.01 -1.92 0.80
N LYS A 196 15.44 -1.01 1.67
CA LYS A 196 14.58 -0.03 2.33
C LYS A 196 14.74 1.33 1.66
N LYS A 197 13.67 1.85 1.05
CA LYS A 197 13.63 3.18 0.43
C LYS A 197 13.81 4.32 1.44
N ARG A 198 13.34 4.09 2.68
CA ARG A 198 13.47 5.03 3.80
C ARG A 198 13.51 4.25 5.11
N THR A 199 14.44 4.61 5.97
CA THR A 199 14.61 4.03 7.32
C THR A 199 14.06 4.96 8.41
N LYS A 200 14.16 6.28 8.22
CA LYS A 200 13.63 7.29 9.15
C LYS A 200 12.10 7.16 9.26
N LYS A 201 11.60 7.09 10.50
CA LYS A 201 10.17 7.09 10.82
C LYS A 201 9.52 8.39 10.32
N PHE A 202 8.23 8.30 10.00
CA PHE A 202 7.41 9.48 9.71
C PHE A 202 6.88 10.02 11.03
N VAL A 203 7.32 11.23 11.38
CA VAL A 203 6.96 11.89 12.64
C VAL A 203 5.88 12.94 12.43
N ARG A 204 5.10 13.23 13.47
CA ARG A 204 4.09 14.28 13.44
C ARG A 204 4.77 15.65 13.36
N HIS A 205 4.16 16.58 12.64
CA HIS A 205 4.61 17.97 12.64
C HIS A 205 4.62 18.55 14.07
N GLN A 206 5.74 19.17 14.48
CA GLN A 206 5.95 19.83 15.79
C GLN A 206 5.95 18.89 17.02
N SER A 207 6.05 17.56 16.84
CA SER A 207 6.21 16.65 17.99
C SER A 207 7.57 16.76 18.69
N ASP A 208 8.56 17.29 17.99
CA ASP A 208 9.89 17.63 18.49
C ASP A 208 9.84 18.83 19.45
N ARG A 209 8.96 19.80 19.21
CA ARG A 209 8.83 21.02 20.04
C ARG A 209 7.93 20.82 21.26
N TYR A 210 6.88 20.01 21.13
CA TYR A 210 5.85 19.90 22.14
C TYR A 210 5.73 18.47 22.67
N ILE A 211 6.04 18.28 23.96
CA ILE A 211 5.97 16.96 24.64
C ILE A 211 4.55 16.36 24.56
N ARG A 212 3.51 17.21 24.66
CA ARG A 212 2.10 16.78 24.50
C ARG A 212 1.80 16.17 23.12
N LEU A 213 2.58 16.49 22.09
CA LEU A 213 2.44 15.94 20.75
C LEU A 213 3.35 14.72 20.60
N ARG A 214 2.76 13.52 20.64
CA ARG A 214 3.50 12.28 20.34
C ARG A 214 4.04 12.26 18.90
N PRO A 215 5.19 11.59 18.65
CA PRO A 215 5.83 11.54 17.33
C PRO A 215 5.16 10.57 16.35
N ASN A 216 3.94 10.11 16.60
CA ASN A 216 3.20 9.23 15.69
C ASN A 216 2.62 10.01 14.51
N TRP A 217 2.86 9.54 13.28
CA TRP A 217 2.39 10.21 12.07
C TRP A 217 0.88 10.53 12.11
N ARG A 218 0.52 11.78 11.78
CA ARG A 218 -0.85 12.20 11.48
C ARG A 218 -0.85 13.16 10.29
N LYS A 219 -1.82 13.00 9.39
CA LYS A 219 -1.95 13.84 8.20
C LYS A 219 -2.29 15.29 8.61
N PRO A 220 -1.46 16.29 8.28
CA PRO A 220 -1.75 17.70 8.61
C PRO A 220 -2.95 18.21 7.79
N ARG A 221 -3.85 18.95 8.45
CA ARG A 221 -5.08 19.48 7.84
C ARG A 221 -5.08 20.99 7.60
N GLY A 222 -4.41 21.79 8.42
CA GLY A 222 -4.46 23.27 8.36
C GLY A 222 -3.93 23.87 7.06
N ILE A 223 -4.52 25.01 6.65
CA ILE A 223 -4.24 25.64 5.36
C ILE A 223 -2.80 26.11 5.19
N ASP A 224 -2.19 26.62 6.26
CA ASP A 224 -0.82 27.17 6.24
C ASP A 224 0.25 26.14 6.61
N ASN A 225 -0.14 24.88 6.80
CA ASN A 225 0.81 23.88 7.23
C ASN A 225 1.85 23.56 6.13
N ARG A 226 3.12 23.84 6.43
CA ARG A 226 4.25 23.66 5.49
C ARG A 226 4.44 22.21 5.04
N VAL A 227 4.23 21.23 5.94
CA VAL A 227 4.30 19.80 5.59
C VAL A 227 3.21 19.44 4.59
N ARG A 228 1.97 19.93 4.81
CA ARG A 228 0.83 19.70 3.91
C ARG A 228 1.08 20.25 2.52
N ARG A 229 1.63 21.48 2.43
CA ARG A 229 2.01 22.16 1.19
C ARG A 229 3.31 21.61 0.55
N ARG A 230 3.98 20.64 1.18
CA ARG A 230 5.21 19.97 0.68
C ARG A 230 6.38 20.92 0.43
N PHE A 231 6.57 21.92 1.29
CA PHE A 231 7.76 22.78 1.23
C PHE A 231 9.05 21.96 1.39
N LYS A 232 10.08 22.30 0.60
CA LYS A 232 11.42 21.72 0.70
C LYS A 232 12.02 22.02 2.09
N GLY A 233 12.82 21.09 2.59
CA GLY A 233 13.48 21.19 3.90
C GLY A 233 12.61 20.79 5.10
N VAL A 234 11.30 20.59 4.90
CA VAL A 234 10.39 20.11 5.95
C VAL A 234 10.22 18.59 5.86
N TYR A 235 9.76 17.97 6.94
CA TYR A 235 9.43 16.54 7.00
C TYR A 235 8.57 16.09 5.82
N LEU A 236 8.97 14.99 5.19
CA LEU A 236 8.24 14.37 4.08
C LEU A 236 7.01 13.62 4.60
N MET A 237 5.91 13.68 3.86
CA MET A 237 4.70 12.91 4.17
C MET A 237 4.83 11.45 3.69
N PRO A 238 4.22 10.48 4.39
CA PRO A 238 4.06 9.13 3.87
C PRO A 238 3.26 9.14 2.57
N SER A 239 3.73 8.35 1.61
CA SER A 239 3.10 8.14 0.32
C SER A 239 3.33 6.69 -0.13
N ILE A 240 2.51 6.21 -1.07
CA ILE A 240 2.62 4.85 -1.63
C ILE A 240 4.02 4.56 -2.20
N GLY A 241 4.73 5.60 -2.66
CA GLY A 241 6.08 5.49 -3.23
C GLY A 241 7.12 4.93 -2.26
N TYR A 242 6.94 5.13 -0.95
CA TYR A 242 7.83 4.57 0.09
C TYR A 242 7.58 3.08 0.39
N GLY A 243 6.54 2.48 -0.19
CA GLY A 243 6.24 1.06 -0.02
C GLY A 243 7.42 0.17 -0.37
N SER A 244 7.70 -0.81 0.49
CA SER A 244 8.70 -1.86 0.21
C SER A 244 8.20 -2.79 -0.90
N ASP A 245 9.14 -3.42 -1.62
CA ASP A 245 8.85 -4.46 -2.60
C ASP A 245 7.93 -5.54 -2.00
N LYS A 246 6.95 -5.99 -2.78
CA LYS A 246 5.96 -7.00 -2.40
C LYS A 246 6.64 -8.31 -1.99
N ARG A 247 7.75 -8.69 -2.64
CA ARG A 247 8.49 -9.94 -2.35
C ARG A 247 9.15 -9.93 -0.97
N THR A 248 9.72 -8.80 -0.56
CA THR A 248 10.46 -8.65 0.72
C THR A 248 9.62 -7.97 1.82
N ARG A 249 8.38 -7.56 1.53
CA ARG A 249 7.49 -6.95 2.53
C ARG A 249 7.20 -7.95 3.65
N HIS A 250 7.27 -7.51 4.91
CA HIS A 250 7.09 -8.33 6.11
C HIS A 250 8.13 -9.45 6.29
N MET A 251 9.25 -9.43 5.55
CA MET A 251 10.37 -10.34 5.77
C MET A 251 11.33 -9.73 6.79
N ARG A 252 11.86 -10.56 7.69
CA ARG A 252 12.93 -10.21 8.62
C ARG A 252 14.30 -10.31 7.94
N PRO A 253 15.35 -9.69 8.48
CA PRO A 253 16.70 -9.75 7.90
C PRO A 253 17.28 -11.17 7.79
N ASP A 254 16.78 -12.11 8.59
CA ASP A 254 17.16 -13.53 8.54
C ASP A 254 16.52 -14.29 7.36
N GLY A 255 15.60 -13.66 6.61
CA GLY A 255 14.94 -14.21 5.43
C GLY A 255 13.59 -14.87 5.71
N PHE A 256 13.18 -14.99 6.97
CA PHE A 256 11.89 -15.56 7.34
C PHE A 256 10.81 -14.48 7.51
N ARG A 257 9.55 -14.86 7.36
CA ARG A 257 8.39 -14.03 7.72
C ARG A 257 7.97 -14.39 9.16
N PRO A 258 7.85 -13.41 10.08
CA PRO A 258 7.41 -13.72 11.44
C PRO A 258 5.95 -14.12 11.43
N PHE A 259 5.62 -15.17 12.16
CA PHE A 259 4.26 -15.63 12.44
C PHE A 259 4.09 -15.70 13.96
N LEU A 260 3.10 -14.97 14.49
CA LEU A 260 2.85 -14.91 15.92
C LEU A 260 2.13 -16.19 16.37
N VAL A 261 2.66 -16.88 17.37
CA VAL A 261 2.15 -18.17 17.89
C VAL A 261 1.81 -18.05 19.37
N HIS A 262 0.63 -18.52 19.75
CA HIS A 262 0.12 -18.53 21.12
C HIS A 262 0.04 -19.94 21.73
N ASN A 263 -0.16 -20.97 20.90
CA ASN A 263 -0.32 -22.35 21.34
C ASN A 263 0.44 -23.33 20.44
N VAL A 264 0.48 -24.61 20.85
CA VAL A 264 1.18 -25.66 20.12
C VAL A 264 0.50 -25.99 18.78
N LYS A 265 -0.84 -25.92 18.72
CA LYS A 265 -1.61 -26.21 17.49
C LYS A 265 -1.28 -25.24 16.36
N GLU A 266 -1.03 -23.97 16.68
CA GLU A 266 -0.62 -22.94 15.71
C GLU A 266 0.76 -23.21 15.08
N LEU A 267 1.62 -24.01 15.71
CA LEU A 267 2.88 -24.46 15.08
C LEU A 267 2.61 -25.43 13.93
N GLU A 268 1.54 -26.22 13.99
CA GLU A 268 1.24 -27.22 12.97
C GLU A 268 0.84 -26.55 11.65
N MET A 269 0.26 -25.35 11.70
CA MET A 269 0.03 -24.51 10.51
C MET A 269 1.34 -24.17 9.77
N LEU A 270 2.46 -24.13 10.48
CA LEU A 270 3.78 -23.82 9.92
C LEU A 270 4.52 -25.05 9.42
N LEU A 271 3.99 -26.27 9.62
CA LEU A 271 4.66 -27.51 9.22
C LEU A 271 5.01 -27.52 7.73
N MET A 272 4.03 -27.17 6.89
CA MET A 272 4.21 -27.12 5.43
C MET A 272 5.01 -25.89 4.97
N GLN A 273 5.17 -24.88 5.82
CA GLN A 273 5.75 -23.57 5.47
C GLN A 273 6.98 -23.20 6.32
N ASN A 274 7.62 -24.17 6.96
CA ASN A 274 8.72 -24.02 7.92
C ASN A 274 9.95 -23.28 7.36
N ARG A 275 10.18 -23.31 6.03
CA ARG A 275 11.27 -22.57 5.36
C ARG A 275 10.90 -21.14 4.93
N LYS A 276 9.63 -20.75 5.03
CA LYS A 276 9.15 -19.39 4.67
C LYS A 276 8.84 -18.55 5.91
N PHE A 277 8.32 -19.18 6.95
CA PHE A 277 7.89 -18.51 8.18
C PHE A 277 8.73 -18.96 9.37
N ALA A 278 8.90 -18.05 10.32
CA ALA A 278 9.47 -18.33 11.63
C ALA A 278 8.42 -18.03 12.69
N ALA A 279 8.31 -18.89 13.70
CA ALA A 279 7.41 -18.70 14.82
C ALA A 279 7.96 -17.63 15.78
N GLU A 280 7.11 -16.71 16.20
CA GLU A 280 7.36 -15.73 17.25
C GLU A 280 6.36 -15.97 18.37
N ILE A 281 6.85 -16.40 19.53
CA ILE A 281 5.99 -16.75 20.65
C ILE A 281 5.41 -15.46 21.26
N GLY A 282 4.08 -15.40 21.36
CA GLY A 282 3.36 -14.25 21.90
C GLY A 282 3.75 -13.92 23.34
N HIS A 283 3.72 -12.62 23.65
CA HIS A 283 4.07 -12.14 24.99
C HIS A 283 3.10 -12.59 26.09
N THR A 284 1.93 -13.14 25.77
CA THR A 284 0.95 -13.62 26.75
C THR A 284 1.28 -15.03 27.26
N VAL A 285 2.13 -15.78 26.56
CA VAL A 285 2.41 -17.19 26.87
C VAL A 285 3.31 -17.29 28.11
N SER A 286 2.88 -18.11 29.08
CA SER A 286 3.61 -18.40 30.32
C SER A 286 4.82 -19.30 30.06
N GLY A 287 5.86 -19.20 30.90
CA GLY A 287 7.13 -19.95 30.75
C GLY A 287 6.96 -21.45 30.47
N PRO A 288 6.17 -22.20 31.25
CA PRO A 288 5.95 -23.64 31.01
C PRO A 288 5.35 -23.95 29.64
N ASN A 289 4.41 -23.12 29.17
CA ASN A 289 3.81 -23.29 27.85
C ASN A 289 4.79 -22.91 26.72
N ARG A 290 5.67 -21.93 26.95
CA ARG A 290 6.74 -21.60 25.98
C ARG A 290 7.69 -22.78 25.79
N LYS A 291 8.06 -23.49 26.87
CA LYS A 291 8.90 -24.69 26.80
C LYS A 291 8.27 -25.74 25.87
N LYS A 292 6.98 -26.05 26.06
CA LYS A 292 6.23 -26.98 25.18
C LYS A 292 6.20 -26.53 23.72
N ILE A 293 6.00 -25.24 23.46
CA ILE A 293 6.02 -24.67 22.10
C ILE A 293 7.41 -24.79 21.47
N VAL A 294 8.48 -24.49 22.22
CA VAL A 294 9.86 -24.60 21.73
C VAL A 294 10.20 -26.05 21.41
N GLU A 295 9.92 -26.99 22.31
CA GLU A 295 10.15 -28.42 22.11
C GLU A 295 9.41 -28.93 20.87
N ARG A 296 8.14 -28.59 20.71
CA ARG A 296 7.37 -28.97 19.51
C ARG A 296 7.95 -28.32 18.24
N ALA A 297 8.34 -27.05 18.30
CA ALA A 297 8.92 -26.36 17.14
C ALA A 297 10.24 -26.99 16.69
N GLN A 298 11.05 -27.51 17.63
CA GLN A 298 12.26 -28.26 17.32
C GLN A 298 11.94 -29.57 16.57
N GLN A 299 10.94 -30.33 17.04
CA GLN A 299 10.49 -31.56 16.37
C GLN A 299 10.03 -31.30 14.92
N LEU A 300 9.30 -30.21 14.70
CA LEU A 300 8.78 -29.83 13.38
C LEU A 300 9.79 -29.09 12.50
N ALA A 301 11.03 -28.91 12.99
CA ALA A 301 12.07 -28.13 12.33
C ALA A 301 11.60 -26.72 11.92
N ILE A 302 10.88 -26.05 12.83
CA ILE A 302 10.41 -24.67 12.69
C ILE A 302 11.36 -23.74 13.44
N LYS A 303 11.81 -22.67 12.77
CA LYS A 303 12.64 -21.64 13.42
C LYS A 303 11.80 -20.80 14.36
N VAL A 304 12.22 -20.68 15.62
CA VAL A 304 11.63 -19.76 16.61
C VAL A 304 12.50 -18.51 16.76
N THR A 305 11.91 -17.32 16.74
CA THR A 305 12.64 -16.04 16.80
C THR A 305 13.03 -15.64 18.22
N ASN A 306 12.27 -16.06 19.22
CA ASN A 306 12.44 -15.72 20.64
C ASN A 306 12.37 -16.95 21.57
N PRO A 307 13.22 -17.98 21.36
CA PRO A 307 13.10 -19.27 22.06
C PRO A 307 13.30 -19.15 23.58
N ASN A 308 14.27 -18.34 24.03
CA ASN A 308 14.65 -18.25 25.45
C ASN A 308 13.88 -17.20 26.23
N ALA A 309 12.93 -16.49 25.62
CA ALA A 309 12.26 -15.39 26.30
C ALA A 309 11.39 -15.90 27.47
N ARG A 310 11.50 -15.25 28.64
CA ARG A 310 10.89 -15.66 29.93
C ARG A 310 11.37 -16.98 30.53
N LEU A 311 12.29 -17.69 29.87
CA LEU A 311 12.94 -18.87 30.44
C LEU A 311 14.26 -18.37 31.06
N ARG A 312 14.39 -18.49 32.38
CA ARG A 312 15.68 -18.33 33.06
C ARG A 312 16.31 -19.72 33.14
N ALA A 313 17.63 -19.81 32.96
CA ALA A 313 18.33 -21.04 33.29
C ALA A 313 18.23 -21.24 34.81
N GLU A 314 17.92 -22.46 35.26
CA GLU A 314 18.20 -22.84 36.64
C GLU A 314 19.73 -22.84 36.78
N GLU A 315 20.25 -22.00 37.67
CA GLU A 315 21.66 -22.08 38.06
C GLU A 315 21.82 -23.43 38.75
N LYS A 316 22.59 -24.33 38.14
CA LYS A 316 23.02 -25.57 38.78
C LYS A 316 24.13 -25.18 39.74
N GLU A 317 23.85 -25.25 41.04
CA GLU A 317 24.89 -25.28 42.09
C GLU A 317 25.80 -26.50 41.93
#